data_AF-A0A935QVL2-F1
#
_entry.id   AF-A0A935QVL2-F1
#
_cell.length_a   1.000
_cell.length_b   1.000
_cell.length_c   1.000
_cell.angle_alpha   90.00
_cell.angle_beta   90.00
_cell.angle_gamma   90.00
#
_symmetry.space_group_name_H-M   'P 1'
#
loop_
_entity.id
_entity.type
_entity.pdbx_description
1 polymer ?
#
loop_
_entity_poly.entity_id
_entity_poly.type
_entity_poly.pdbx_seq_one_letter_code
_entity_poly.pdbx_strand_id
1 'polypeptide(L)'
;MKLLTWTGWDGYDGLVGQDTTLSREVWVTVAPELETTCRAWGLDAAATTLRLEQLLGLPPNNGKTRFVAVFARPEDLFRPCASGSITAPTCGLDFAPDASEAHRAWIQNLRGSSYGDPGYPWTQLGYTYDWSGDGDEVGLTELVIRAGASVGVASVSDVATVCGG
;
A
#
# COMPACT_ATOMS: atom_id res chain seq x y z
N MET A 1 14.16 -2.53 0.26
CA MET A 1 13.04 -3.51 0.27
C MET A 1 12.27 -3.36 -1.03
N LYS A 2 11.84 -4.45 -1.67
CA LYS A 2 10.98 -4.39 -2.88
C LYS A 2 9.53 -4.21 -2.43
N LEU A 3 8.89 -3.17 -2.93
CA LEU A 3 7.55 -2.74 -2.57
C LEU A 3 6.66 -2.71 -3.81
N LEU A 4 5.36 -2.90 -3.65
CA LEU A 4 4.39 -2.82 -4.74
C LEU A 4 3.37 -1.71 -4.47
N THR A 5 3.12 -0.88 -5.47
CA THR A 5 1.92 -0.04 -5.55
C THR A 5 1.03 -0.52 -6.69
N TRP A 6 -0.28 -0.52 -6.50
CA TRP A 6 -1.26 -0.85 -7.54
C TRP A 6 -1.90 0.43 -8.09
N THR A 7 -1.84 0.62 -9.41
CA THR A 7 -2.22 1.87 -10.06
C THR A 7 -2.84 1.64 -11.43
N GLY A 8 -3.58 2.64 -11.91
CA GLY A 8 -3.98 2.75 -13.32
C GLY A 8 -3.12 3.75 -14.11
N TRP A 9 -2.22 4.48 -13.43
CA TRP A 9 -1.36 5.49 -14.04
C TRP A 9 -0.14 4.85 -14.72
N ASP A 10 0.16 5.28 -15.93
CA ASP A 10 1.19 4.74 -16.83
C ASP A 10 2.52 5.50 -16.79
N GLY A 11 2.63 6.58 -16.00
CA GLY A 11 3.84 7.41 -15.96
C GLY A 11 5.10 6.71 -15.44
N TYR A 12 4.98 5.51 -14.85
CA TYR A 12 6.13 4.69 -14.46
C TYR A 12 6.68 3.80 -15.58
N ASP A 13 5.95 3.60 -16.68
CA ASP A 13 6.31 2.66 -17.74
C ASP A 13 7.67 3.02 -18.37
N GLY A 14 7.92 4.32 -18.57
CA GLY A 14 9.19 4.83 -19.11
C GLY A 14 10.33 4.96 -18.08
N LEU A 15 10.07 4.63 -16.81
CA LEU A 15 11.02 4.79 -15.70
C LEU A 15 11.62 3.46 -15.24
N VAL A 16 11.24 2.32 -15.82
CA VAL A 16 11.80 1.01 -15.46
C VAL A 16 13.33 1.01 -15.56
N GLY A 17 13.99 0.58 -14.49
CA GLY A 17 15.44 0.58 -14.35
C GLY A 17 16.04 1.94 -13.97
N GLN A 18 15.22 2.95 -13.69
CA GLN A 18 15.65 4.30 -13.34
C GLN A 18 15.17 4.70 -11.95
N ASP A 19 15.88 5.66 -11.37
CA ASP A 19 15.44 6.35 -10.16
C ASP A 19 14.54 7.53 -10.53
N THR A 20 13.50 7.77 -9.72
CA THR A 20 12.62 8.93 -9.86
C THR A 20 12.28 9.51 -8.49
N THR A 21 12.11 10.84 -8.43
CA THR A 21 11.61 11.52 -7.24
C THR A 21 10.09 11.50 -7.23
N LEU A 22 9.50 11.05 -6.12
CA LEU A 22 8.05 11.03 -5.96
C LEU A 22 7.50 12.45 -5.73
N SER A 23 6.54 12.88 -6.54
CA SER A 23 5.89 14.18 -6.36
C SER A 23 4.82 14.19 -5.26
N ARG A 24 4.44 13.01 -4.77
CA ARG A 24 3.39 12.78 -3.77
C ARG A 24 3.70 11.51 -2.99
N GLU A 25 3.00 11.30 -1.90
CA GLU A 25 3.08 10.03 -1.16
C GLU A 25 2.55 8.88 -2.00
N VAL A 26 3.19 7.72 -1.89
CA VAL A 26 2.78 6.50 -2.59
C VAL A 26 2.53 5.40 -1.57
N TRP A 27 1.30 4.88 -1.59
CA TRP A 27 0.89 3.75 -0.77
C TRP A 27 1.40 2.46 -1.39
N VAL A 28 2.00 1.62 -0.55
CA VAL A 28 2.67 0.40 -0.96
C VAL A 28 2.47 -0.73 0.04
N THR A 29 2.61 -1.95 -0.46
CA THR A 29 2.74 -3.16 0.35
C THR A 29 4.05 -3.89 0.03
N VAL A 30 4.37 -4.92 0.80
CA VAL A 30 5.58 -5.73 0.64
C VAL A 30 5.41 -6.71 -0.52
N ALA A 31 6.32 -6.67 -1.50
CA ALA A 31 6.12 -7.40 -2.76
C ALA A 31 5.95 -8.92 -2.58
N PRO A 32 6.82 -9.63 -1.82
CA PRO A 32 6.62 -11.06 -1.57
C PRO A 32 5.30 -11.41 -0.88
N GLU A 33 4.79 -10.53 -0.02
CA GLU A 33 3.54 -10.76 0.73
C GLU A 33 2.35 -10.77 -0.22
N LEU A 34 2.24 -9.74 -1.06
CA LEU A 34 1.17 -9.66 -2.07
C LEU A 34 1.29 -10.79 -3.09
N GLU A 35 2.48 -11.01 -3.66
CA GLU A 35 2.72 -12.04 -4.69
C GLU A 35 2.34 -13.44 -4.17
N THR A 36 2.74 -13.78 -2.94
CA THR A 36 2.43 -15.09 -2.34
C THR A 36 0.94 -15.23 -2.09
N THR A 37 0.31 -14.19 -1.53
CA THR A 37 -1.12 -14.21 -1.20
C THR A 37 -1.97 -14.35 -2.46
N CYS A 38 -1.76 -13.53 -3.48
CA CYS A 38 -2.64 -13.55 -4.64
C CYS A 38 -2.43 -14.75 -5.57
N ARG A 39 -1.20 -15.29 -5.66
CA ARG A 39 -0.93 -16.53 -6.41
C ARG A 39 -1.61 -17.77 -5.82
N ALA A 40 -1.94 -17.75 -4.53
CA ALA A 40 -2.60 -18.87 -3.87
C ALA A 40 -4.10 -18.97 -4.21
N TRP A 41 -4.71 -17.95 -4.80
CA TRP A 41 -6.16 -17.92 -5.00
C TRP A 41 -6.66 -18.81 -6.15
N GLY A 42 -5.86 -18.98 -7.20
CA GLY A 42 -6.29 -19.74 -8.40
C GLY A 42 -7.54 -19.18 -9.07
N LEU A 43 -7.73 -17.85 -8.99
CA LEU A 43 -8.89 -17.14 -9.53
C LEU A 43 -8.63 -16.67 -10.97
N ASP A 44 -9.71 -16.46 -11.73
CA ASP A 44 -9.61 -15.76 -13.02
C ASP A 44 -9.26 -14.27 -12.84
N ALA A 45 -9.01 -13.56 -13.94
CA ALA A 45 -8.56 -12.17 -13.90
C ALA A 45 -9.58 -11.21 -13.24
N ALA A 46 -10.87 -11.41 -13.46
CA ALA A 46 -11.91 -10.54 -12.90
C ALA A 46 -12.06 -10.78 -11.40
N ALA A 47 -12.10 -12.05 -10.98
CA ALA A 47 -12.16 -12.42 -9.57
C ALA A 47 -10.87 -12.03 -8.82
N THR A 48 -9.70 -12.16 -9.44
CA THR A 48 -8.42 -11.68 -8.88
C THR A 48 -8.43 -10.18 -8.65
N THR A 49 -8.96 -9.41 -9.62
CA THR A 49 -9.05 -7.95 -9.50
C THR A 49 -9.94 -7.56 -8.30
N LEU A 50 -11.14 -8.14 -8.20
CA LEU A 50 -12.03 -7.89 -7.07
C LEU A 50 -11.38 -8.30 -5.73
N ARG A 51 -10.70 -9.45 -5.70
CA ARG A 51 -10.05 -9.93 -4.48
C ARG A 51 -8.89 -9.03 -4.05
N LEU A 52 -8.15 -8.43 -4.99
CA LEU A 52 -7.16 -7.40 -4.68
C LEU A 52 -7.80 -6.12 -4.13
N GLU A 53 -8.93 -5.68 -4.67
CA GLU A 53 -9.66 -4.51 -4.15
C GLU A 53 -10.11 -4.76 -2.71
N GLN A 54 -10.62 -5.96 -2.43
CA GLN A 54 -10.95 -6.42 -1.08
C GLN A 54 -9.75 -6.40 -0.16
N LEU A 55 -8.70 -7.15 -0.50
CA LEU A 55 -7.51 -7.34 0.33
C LEU A 55 -6.81 -6.01 0.66
N LEU A 56 -6.79 -5.06 -0.28
CA LEU A 56 -6.09 -3.78 -0.16
C LEU A 56 -6.96 -2.65 0.38
N GLY A 57 -8.20 -2.91 0.82
CA GLY A 57 -9.08 -1.88 1.36
C GLY A 57 -9.51 -0.83 0.33
N LEU A 58 -9.67 -1.23 -0.93
CA LEU A 58 -10.05 -0.35 -2.03
C LEU A 58 -11.53 -0.54 -2.40
N PRO A 59 -12.22 0.51 -2.88
CA PRO A 59 -13.56 0.36 -3.44
C PRO A 59 -13.58 -0.64 -4.61
N PRO A 60 -14.70 -1.34 -4.84
CA PRO A 60 -14.84 -2.19 -6.01
C PRO A 60 -14.79 -1.38 -7.30
N ASN A 61 -14.22 -1.95 -8.36
CA ASN A 61 -14.03 -1.29 -9.67
C ASN A 61 -13.21 0.00 -9.60
N ASN A 62 -12.15 0.04 -8.79
CA ASN A 62 -11.27 1.21 -8.62
C ASN A 62 -10.40 1.49 -9.87
N GLY A 63 -10.43 0.62 -10.88
CA GLY A 63 -9.80 0.86 -12.18
C GLY A 63 -8.28 0.73 -12.21
N LYS A 64 -7.68 0.11 -11.19
CA LYS A 64 -6.24 -0.20 -11.15
C LYS A 64 -5.95 -1.40 -12.03
N THR A 65 -4.88 -1.34 -12.82
CA THR A 65 -4.61 -2.32 -13.87
C THR A 65 -3.20 -2.89 -13.83
N ARG A 66 -2.27 -2.22 -13.14
CA ARG A 66 -0.85 -2.60 -13.12
C ARG A 66 -0.22 -2.37 -11.77
N PHE A 67 0.73 -3.23 -11.43
CA PHE A 67 1.61 -3.06 -10.31
C PHE A 67 2.91 -2.41 -10.74
N VAL A 68 3.40 -1.50 -9.91
CA VAL A 68 4.74 -0.94 -10.03
C VAL A 68 5.56 -1.43 -8.85
N ALA A 69 6.63 -2.16 -9.15
CA ALA A 69 7.60 -2.54 -8.15
C ALA A 69 8.65 -1.45 -7.98
N VAL A 70 8.84 -1.01 -6.74
CA VAL A 70 9.80 0.04 -6.41
C VAL A 70 10.74 -0.39 -5.28
N PHE A 71 11.94 0.16 -5.30
CA PHE A 71 12.86 0.16 -4.17
C PHE A 71 12.89 1.55 -3.55
N ALA A 72 12.52 1.62 -2.27
CA ALA A 72 12.63 2.82 -1.45
C ALA A 72 13.62 2.59 -0.30
N ARG A 73 14.22 3.68 0.17
CA ARG A 73 15.10 3.63 1.33
C ARG A 73 14.25 3.53 2.62
N PRO A 74 14.68 2.77 3.64
CA PRO A 74 13.93 2.62 4.88
C PRO A 74 13.56 3.95 5.57
N GLU A 75 14.43 4.96 5.51
CA GLU A 75 14.18 6.28 6.10
C GLU A 75 13.05 7.07 5.43
N ASP A 76 12.72 6.74 4.17
CA ASP A 76 11.66 7.36 3.40
C ASP A 76 10.31 6.63 3.57
N LEU A 77 10.30 5.52 4.33
CA LEU A 77 9.13 4.69 4.60
C LEU A 77 8.58 4.94 6.00
N PHE A 78 7.27 4.82 6.13
CA PHE A 78 6.60 4.75 7.42
C PHE A 78 5.33 3.92 7.33
N ARG A 79 4.92 3.32 8.44
CA ARG A 79 3.59 2.71 8.56
C ARG A 79 2.56 3.81 8.80
N PRO A 80 1.38 3.77 8.16
CA PRO A 80 0.31 4.72 8.40
C PRO A 80 -0.41 4.39 9.72
N CYS A 81 0.32 4.46 10.82
CA CYS A 81 -0.15 4.16 12.18
C CYS A 81 0.53 5.07 13.21
N ALA A 82 0.06 5.03 14.46
CA ALA A 82 0.53 5.97 15.48
C ALA A 82 2.05 5.93 15.72
N SER A 83 2.68 4.77 15.65
CA SER A 83 4.13 4.64 15.84
C SER A 83 4.95 5.04 14.61
N GLY A 84 4.40 4.91 13.40
CA GLY A 84 5.13 5.08 12.14
C GLY A 84 6.21 4.02 11.86
N SER A 85 6.50 3.13 12.82
CA SER A 85 7.64 2.21 12.76
C SER A 85 7.44 1.13 11.71
N ILE A 86 8.40 0.97 10.80
CA ILE A 86 8.40 -0.08 9.77
C ILE A 86 8.94 -1.42 10.28
N THR A 87 9.48 -1.48 11.50
CA THR A 87 10.07 -2.70 12.10
C THR A 87 9.28 -3.22 13.29
N ALA A 88 8.33 -2.43 13.82
CA ALA A 88 7.47 -2.87 14.90
C ALA A 88 6.50 -3.97 14.41
N PRO A 89 6.33 -5.07 15.17
CA PRO A 89 5.48 -6.19 14.75
C PRO A 89 3.99 -5.80 14.72
N THR A 90 3.58 -4.86 15.56
CA THR A 90 2.21 -4.34 15.63
C THR A 90 2.22 -2.82 15.74
N CYS A 91 1.11 -2.20 15.35
CA CYS A 91 0.85 -0.80 15.67
C CYS A 91 -0.22 -0.72 16.75
N GLY A 92 0.03 0.09 17.77
CA GLY A 92 -1.02 0.55 18.69
C GLY A 92 -1.71 1.79 18.14
N LEU A 93 -2.82 2.17 18.78
CA LEU A 93 -3.53 3.42 18.48
C LEU A 93 -2.93 4.64 19.18
N ASP A 94 -2.10 4.40 20.20
CA ASP A 94 -1.44 5.44 20.96
C ASP A 94 -0.11 5.84 20.34
N PHE A 95 0.12 7.15 20.28
CA PHE A 95 1.42 7.68 19.89
C PHE A 95 2.45 7.44 21.00
N ALA A 96 3.66 7.08 20.61
CA ALA A 96 4.79 7.12 21.52
C ALA A 96 4.98 8.55 22.08
N PRO A 97 5.46 8.72 23.32
CA PRO A 97 5.67 10.05 23.91
C PRO A 97 6.55 10.97 23.04
N ASP A 98 7.50 10.39 22.32
CA ASP A 98 8.48 11.06 21.45
C ASP A 98 8.05 11.14 19.98
N ALA A 99 6.83 10.70 19.62
CA ALA A 99 6.33 10.84 18.26
C ALA A 99 6.29 12.33 17.85
N SER A 100 6.88 12.64 16.69
CA SER A 100 7.00 14.02 16.19
C SER A 100 5.63 14.67 15.95
N GLU A 101 5.55 15.98 16.15
CA GLU A 101 4.34 16.75 15.87
C GLU A 101 3.89 16.61 14.42
N ALA A 102 4.85 16.55 13.48
CA ALA A 102 4.57 16.33 12.07
C ALA A 102 3.88 14.97 11.83
N HIS A 103 4.34 13.88 12.46
CA HIS A 103 3.71 12.57 12.32
C HIS A 103 2.32 12.53 12.96
N ARG A 104 2.16 13.15 14.13
CA ARG A 104 0.86 13.30 14.80
C ARG A 104 -0.13 14.04 13.91
N ALA A 105 0.28 15.16 13.32
CA ALA A 105 -0.55 15.94 12.41
C ALA A 105 -0.91 15.14 11.15
N TRP A 106 0.05 14.40 10.58
CA TRP A 106 -0.19 13.53 9.43
C TRP A 106 -1.28 12.48 9.73
N ILE A 107 -1.16 11.77 10.85
CA ILE A 107 -2.15 10.76 11.28
C ILE A 107 -3.53 11.37 11.51
N GLN A 108 -3.61 12.55 12.13
CA GLN A 108 -4.90 13.22 12.36
C GLN A 108 -5.54 13.72 11.06
N ASN A 109 -4.74 14.25 10.13
CA ASN A 109 -5.23 14.68 8.82
C ASN A 109 -5.72 13.49 7.99
N LEU A 110 -4.96 12.38 8.00
CA LEU A 110 -5.40 11.15 7.36
C LEU A 110 -6.71 10.64 7.97
N ARG A 111 -6.84 10.65 9.31
CA ARG A 111 -8.09 10.29 9.98
C ARG A 111 -9.29 11.12 9.49
N GLY A 112 -9.11 12.43 9.38
CA GLY A 112 -10.16 13.34 8.94
C GLY A 112 -10.62 13.09 7.49
N SER A 113 -9.70 12.69 6.61
CA SER A 113 -10.02 12.37 5.21
C SER A 113 -10.53 10.94 5.03
N SER A 114 -9.94 9.96 5.70
CA SER A 114 -10.33 8.55 5.59
C SER A 114 -11.72 8.26 6.17
N TYR A 115 -12.13 8.94 7.25
CA TYR A 115 -13.42 8.66 7.90
C TYR A 115 -14.50 9.71 7.59
N GLY A 116 -14.19 10.64 6.67
CA GLY A 116 -15.16 11.58 6.09
C GLY A 116 -15.92 10.97 4.91
N ASP A 117 -16.60 11.81 4.13
CA ASP A 117 -17.26 11.44 2.88
C ASP A 117 -16.55 12.12 1.68
N PRO A 118 -16.08 11.37 0.66
CA PRO A 118 -16.02 9.91 0.56
C PRO A 118 -14.85 9.34 1.36
N GLY A 119 -15.12 8.36 2.22
CA GLY A 119 -14.13 7.74 3.11
C GLY A 119 -13.38 6.57 2.48
N TYR A 120 -12.28 6.16 3.12
CA TYR A 120 -11.52 4.96 2.81
C TYR A 120 -11.30 4.12 4.08
N PRO A 121 -11.40 2.78 4.01
CA PRO A 121 -11.23 1.91 5.16
C PRO A 121 -9.75 1.83 5.55
N TRP A 122 -9.31 2.78 6.37
CA TRP A 122 -7.97 2.82 6.95
C TRP A 122 -8.00 2.35 8.41
N THR A 123 -7.17 1.37 8.75
CA THR A 123 -7.20 0.69 10.05
C THR A 123 -6.47 1.43 11.16
N GLN A 124 -5.54 2.31 10.81
CA GLN A 124 -4.52 2.88 11.73
C GLN A 124 -3.59 1.85 12.38
N LEU A 125 -3.67 0.58 11.96
CA LEU A 125 -2.93 -0.53 12.56
C LEU A 125 -1.77 -1.01 11.65
N GLY A 126 -1.55 -0.29 10.54
CA GLY A 126 -0.46 -0.53 9.60
C GLY A 126 -0.65 -1.78 8.75
N TYR A 127 -1.89 -2.21 8.56
CA TYR A 127 -2.31 -3.23 7.60
C TYR A 127 -3.56 -2.76 6.85
N THR A 128 -3.76 -3.23 5.62
CA THR A 128 -4.94 -2.90 4.80
C THR A 128 -6.18 -3.61 5.33
N TYR A 129 -7.35 -2.96 5.27
CA TYR A 129 -8.60 -3.60 5.70
C TYR A 129 -9.15 -4.53 4.62
N ASP A 130 -9.20 -5.84 4.89
CA ASP A 130 -9.80 -6.82 3.99
C ASP A 130 -11.32 -6.89 4.20
N TRP A 131 -12.08 -6.33 3.27
CA TRP A 131 -13.54 -6.27 3.36
C TRP A 131 -14.27 -7.45 2.68
N SER A 132 -13.57 -8.51 2.29
CA SER A 132 -14.19 -9.67 1.61
C SER A 132 -15.29 -10.37 2.43
N GLY A 133 -15.19 -10.32 3.76
CA GLY A 133 -16.05 -11.10 4.67
C GLY A 133 -15.62 -12.57 4.81
N ASP A 134 -14.59 -13.00 4.09
CA ASP A 134 -14.03 -14.35 4.16
C ASP A 134 -12.84 -14.37 5.13
N GLY A 135 -13.11 -14.64 6.42
CA GLY A 135 -12.08 -14.71 7.46
C GLY A 135 -11.92 -13.40 8.24
N ASP A 136 -10.71 -13.15 8.74
CA ASP A 136 -10.39 -11.94 9.49
C ASP A 136 -10.20 -10.74 8.53
N GLU A 137 -10.52 -9.54 9.00
CA GLU A 137 -10.45 -8.30 8.21
C GLU A 137 -9.00 -7.78 8.01
N VAL A 138 -8.02 -8.62 8.30
CA VAL A 138 -6.59 -8.27 8.27
C VAL A 138 -6.02 -8.59 6.89
N GLY A 139 -5.77 -7.54 6.12
CA GLY A 139 -5.09 -7.62 4.83
C GLY A 139 -3.56 -7.62 4.98
N LEU A 140 -2.88 -6.96 4.03
CA LEU A 140 -1.42 -6.96 3.94
C LEU A 140 -0.77 -5.86 4.76
N THR A 141 0.53 -5.97 4.99
CA THR A 141 1.34 -4.85 5.51
C THR A 141 1.13 -3.60 4.66
N GLU A 142 0.75 -2.50 5.32
CA GLU A 142 0.51 -1.22 4.66
C GLU A 142 1.63 -0.22 5.02
N LEU A 143 2.20 0.39 3.99
CA LEU A 143 3.30 1.34 4.09
C LEU A 143 3.06 2.54 3.19
N VAL A 144 3.69 3.65 3.55
CA VAL A 144 3.68 4.89 2.75
C VAL A 144 5.12 5.32 2.48
N ILE A 145 5.41 5.60 1.22
CA ILE A 145 6.65 6.28 0.81
C ILE A 145 6.39 7.78 0.82
N ARG A 146 7.25 8.55 1.49
CA ARG A 146 7.12 10.01 1.58
C ARG A 146 7.24 10.68 0.21
N ALA A 147 6.50 11.77 0.03
CA ALA A 147 6.74 12.69 -1.07
C ALA A 147 8.19 13.25 -1.01
N GLY A 148 8.82 13.45 -2.16
CA GLY A 148 10.21 13.87 -2.27
C GLY A 148 11.25 12.75 -2.13
N ALA A 149 10.83 11.53 -1.77
CA ALA A 149 11.72 10.38 -1.75
C ALA A 149 12.18 10.01 -3.18
N SER A 150 13.43 9.57 -3.30
CA SER A 150 13.94 8.93 -4.51
C SER A 150 13.63 7.44 -4.45
N VAL A 151 12.98 6.90 -5.48
CA VAL A 151 12.67 5.47 -5.60
C VAL A 151 13.22 4.91 -6.90
N GLY A 152 13.78 3.70 -6.84
CA GLY A 152 14.18 2.95 -8.02
C GLY A 152 13.00 2.15 -8.55
N VAL A 153 12.60 2.37 -9.80
CA VAL A 153 11.49 1.63 -10.44
C VAL A 153 12.04 0.32 -10.99
N ALA A 154 11.65 -0.79 -10.37
CA ALA A 154 12.17 -2.12 -10.70
C ALA A 154 11.42 -2.77 -11.87
N SER A 155 10.09 -2.66 -11.89
CA SER A 155 9.25 -3.22 -12.96
C SER A 155 7.87 -2.61 -12.96
N VAL A 156 7.22 -2.65 -14.14
CA VAL A 156 5.77 -2.48 -14.28
C VAL A 156 5.22 -3.78 -14.82
N SER A 157 4.17 -4.31 -14.19
CA SER A 157 3.59 -5.61 -14.55
C SER A 157 2.08 -5.56 -14.41
N ASP A 158 1.38 -6.29 -15.28
CA ASP A 158 -0.06 -6.48 -15.13
C ASP A 158 -0.39 -7.39 -13.92
N VAL A 159 -1.67 -7.44 -13.57
CA VAL A 159 -2.16 -8.26 -12.45
C VAL A 159 -1.86 -9.74 -12.67
N ALA A 160 -2.01 -10.25 -13.90
CA ALA A 160 -1.78 -11.66 -14.23
C ALA A 160 -0.32 -12.07 -13.97
N THR A 161 0.65 -11.25 -14.39
CA THR A 161 2.08 -11.49 -14.18
C THR A 161 2.43 -11.54 -12.68
N VAL A 162 1.84 -10.63 -11.88
CA VAL A 162 2.11 -10.59 -10.45
C VAL A 162 1.45 -11.76 -9.72
N CYS A 163 0.18 -12.04 -10.04
CA CYS A 163 -0.67 -12.99 -9.31
C CYS A 163 -0.77 -14.38 -9.94
N GLY A 164 -0.05 -14.66 -11.03
CA GLY A 164 0.04 -16.01 -11.63
C GLY A 164 -1.22 -16.46 -12.36
N GLY A 165 -1.96 -15.53 -12.95
CA GLY A 165 -3.16 -15.79 -13.77
C GLY A 165 -2.85 -16.07 -15.23
#